data_AF-A0A2V2D7H7-F1
#
_entry.id   AF-A0A2V2D7H7-F1
#
_cell.length_a   1.000
_cell.length_b   1.000
_cell.length_c   1.000
_cell.angle_alpha   90.00
_cell.angle_beta   90.00
_cell.angle_gamma   90.00
#
_symmetry.space_group_name_H-M   'P 1'
#
loop_
_entity.id
_entity.type
_entity.pdbx_description
1 polymer ?
#
loop_
_entity_poly.entity_id
_entity_poly.type
_entity_poly.pdbx_seq_one_letter_code
_entity_poly.pdbx_strand_id
1 'polypeptide(L)'
;MDSPINEINRIRNDWKCVLRSNEFLNRYMLEIDNKDLTTTSYVFSVPIFNITDGNLVNLKFSQENGCLHHTGSNADIIVRNNVVCLKNSCGIVHIEISKSEKEIGSNNMSMVNLSPTLNGVKLRKVINKEKFIKLNIDINETPYGIKFNEKYFSFMSHDITPIFTISVIGDRYIESFTPGSVVLNTKAIDDRHYEIYIECSDELKTVEVECNMYEQKLMLDTTVENRRPDENNLYGASAIIGSGEKYGEQWLFSKINYGIIRNILLKRIKSVRLFIPRLNKKVTEITAYNLMRRFCSIGTTWNNNDSRSTNTAKTVFTDSYYIIDITGFTVDSETQNFIEMLGFVLKPKCDGNSYSLISTGDCYDQPQILEITYYN
;
A
#
# COMPACT_ATOMS: atom_id res chain seq x y z
N MET A 1 4.26 6.70 -7.21
CA MET A 1 3.70 6.66 -8.57
C MET A 1 3.43 8.10 -9.02
N ASP A 2 3.52 8.43 -10.32
CA ASP A 2 3.22 9.80 -10.79
C ASP A 2 1.79 9.95 -11.33
N SER A 3 1.26 8.92 -11.98
CA SER A 3 -0.15 8.77 -12.32
C SER A 3 -0.46 7.30 -12.65
N PRO A 4 -1.72 6.83 -12.49
CA PRO A 4 -2.10 5.47 -12.86
C PRO A 4 -1.81 5.13 -14.34
N ILE A 5 -2.05 6.08 -15.26
CA ILE A 5 -1.79 5.88 -16.69
C ILE A 5 -0.29 5.74 -16.98
N ASN A 6 0.53 6.59 -16.36
CA ASN A 6 1.99 6.51 -16.53
C ASN A 6 2.53 5.20 -15.97
N GLU A 7 1.95 4.69 -14.90
CA GLU A 7 2.32 3.41 -14.32
C GLU A 7 2.01 2.23 -15.26
N ILE A 8 0.83 2.25 -15.90
CA ILE A 8 0.49 1.26 -16.93
C ILE A 8 1.45 1.35 -18.12
N ASN A 9 1.79 2.55 -18.57
CA ASN A 9 2.75 2.74 -19.65
C ASN A 9 4.12 2.13 -19.28
N ARG A 10 4.61 2.33 -18.06
CA ARG A 10 5.86 1.71 -17.58
C ARG A 10 5.80 0.19 -17.62
N ILE A 11 4.71 -0.41 -17.12
CA ILE A 11 4.50 -1.87 -17.17
C ILE A 11 4.53 -2.40 -18.60
N ARG A 12 4.09 -1.58 -19.57
CA ARG A 12 4.05 -1.91 -21.00
C ARG A 12 5.27 -1.43 -21.77
N ASN A 13 6.38 -1.10 -21.09
CA ASN A 13 7.62 -0.59 -21.69
C ASN A 13 7.40 0.67 -22.54
N ASP A 14 6.66 1.64 -21.99
CA ASP A 14 6.36 2.96 -22.55
C ASP A 14 5.57 2.95 -23.88
N TRP A 15 4.92 1.83 -24.21
CA TRP A 15 3.99 1.78 -25.32
C TRP A 15 2.70 2.53 -24.99
N LYS A 16 2.48 3.66 -25.70
CA LYS A 16 1.24 4.44 -25.59
C LYS A 16 0.03 3.57 -25.94
N CYS A 17 -0.92 3.50 -25.03
CA CYS A 17 -2.14 2.73 -25.19
C CYS A 17 -3.36 3.62 -25.35
N VAL A 18 -4.32 3.17 -26.15
CA VAL A 18 -5.65 3.76 -26.21
C VAL A 18 -6.45 3.13 -25.08
N LEU A 19 -6.79 3.93 -24.07
CA LEU A 19 -7.63 3.49 -22.97
C LEU A 19 -9.06 3.29 -23.49
N ARG A 20 -9.68 2.19 -23.09
CA ARG A 20 -11.09 1.94 -23.37
C ARG A 20 -11.95 2.93 -22.56
N SER A 21 -13.01 3.43 -23.20
CA SER A 21 -14.06 4.19 -22.51
C SER A 21 -14.68 3.29 -21.43
N ASN A 22 -14.68 3.77 -20.19
CA ASN A 22 -15.15 2.99 -19.06
C ASN A 22 -16.70 3.02 -19.02
N GLU A 23 -17.35 2.05 -19.66
CA GLU A 23 -18.82 1.95 -19.71
C GLU A 23 -19.43 1.64 -18.32
N PHE A 24 -18.65 1.03 -17.42
CA PHE A 24 -19.01 0.73 -16.03
C PHE A 24 -17.86 1.15 -15.12
N LEU A 25 -17.96 2.32 -14.48
CA LEU A 25 -16.87 2.91 -13.69
C LEU A 25 -16.49 2.06 -12.46
N ASN A 26 -15.73 0.98 -12.68
CA ASN A 26 -14.98 0.33 -11.64
C ASN A 26 -13.80 1.23 -11.27
N ARG A 27 -13.89 1.85 -10.09
CA ARG A 27 -12.91 2.86 -9.62
C ARG A 27 -11.48 2.35 -9.46
N TYR A 28 -11.25 1.04 -9.55
CA TYR A 28 -9.94 0.42 -9.38
C TYR A 28 -9.21 0.15 -10.68
N MET A 29 -9.85 0.25 -11.85
CA MET A 29 -9.25 -0.29 -13.07
C MET A 29 -9.31 0.61 -14.30
N LEU A 30 -8.31 0.41 -15.16
CA LEU A 30 -8.26 0.90 -16.53
C LEU A 30 -8.16 -0.30 -17.48
N GLU A 31 -8.82 -0.22 -18.63
CA GLU A 31 -8.83 -1.29 -19.62
C GLU A 31 -8.18 -0.85 -20.93
N ILE A 32 -7.49 -1.78 -21.58
CA ILE A 32 -6.82 -1.59 -22.87
C ILE A 32 -7.18 -2.77 -23.77
N ASP A 33 -7.65 -2.47 -24.97
CA ASP A 33 -7.84 -3.48 -26.01
C ASP A 33 -6.50 -3.80 -26.68
N ASN A 34 -6.17 -5.08 -26.72
CA ASN A 34 -4.97 -5.58 -27.38
C ASN A 34 -5.25 -5.89 -28.85
N LYS A 35 -4.18 -5.97 -29.65
CA LYS A 35 -4.27 -6.28 -31.09
C LYS A 35 -4.77 -7.71 -31.37
N ASP A 36 -4.70 -8.61 -30.40
CA ASP A 36 -5.01 -10.03 -30.53
C ASP A 36 -6.45 -10.39 -30.08
N LEU A 37 -7.38 -9.44 -30.19
CA LEU A 37 -8.79 -9.59 -29.77
C LEU A 37 -8.96 -9.92 -28.27
N THR A 38 -7.96 -9.62 -27.45
CA THR A 38 -8.04 -9.68 -26.00
C THR A 38 -8.15 -8.28 -25.41
N THR A 39 -8.65 -8.19 -24.19
CA THR A 39 -8.61 -6.96 -23.39
C THR A 39 -7.82 -7.22 -22.13
N THR A 40 -7.00 -6.25 -21.73
CA THR A 40 -6.25 -6.29 -20.48
C THR A 40 -6.77 -5.21 -19.53
N SER A 41 -7.22 -5.62 -18.35
CA SER A 41 -7.57 -4.73 -17.25
C SER A 41 -6.41 -4.64 -16.26
N TYR A 42 -6.00 -3.41 -15.94
CA TYR A 42 -5.04 -3.10 -14.89
C TYR A 42 -5.80 -2.66 -13.65
N VAL A 43 -5.90 -3.54 -12.65
CA VAL A 43 -6.69 -3.30 -11.43
C VAL A 43 -5.73 -2.96 -10.29
N PHE A 44 -5.80 -1.73 -9.82
CA PHE A 44 -4.97 -1.21 -8.74
C PHE A 44 -5.44 -1.71 -7.38
N SER A 45 -4.54 -1.79 -6.39
CA SER A 45 -4.90 -2.29 -5.06
C SER A 45 -5.77 -1.33 -4.26
N VAL A 46 -5.74 -0.05 -4.61
CA VAL A 46 -6.60 1.00 -4.08
C VAL A 46 -7.29 1.73 -5.25
N PRO A 47 -8.44 2.40 -5.04
CA PRO A 47 -9.13 3.06 -6.14
C PRO A 47 -8.30 4.21 -6.73
N ILE A 48 -8.39 4.37 -8.05
CA ILE A 48 -7.70 5.38 -8.86
C ILE A 48 -8.63 6.44 -9.45
N PHE A 49 -9.94 6.26 -9.30
CA PHE A 49 -10.96 7.24 -9.67
C PHE A 49 -11.63 7.83 -8.43
N ASN A 50 -11.90 9.12 -8.47
CA ASN A 50 -12.66 9.81 -7.43
C ASN A 50 -14.13 9.37 -7.45
N ILE A 51 -14.70 9.14 -6.28
CA ILE A 51 -16.08 8.63 -6.12
C ILE A 51 -17.15 9.65 -6.52
N THR A 52 -16.86 10.94 -6.41
CA THR A 52 -17.82 12.03 -6.58
C THR A 52 -17.91 12.46 -8.03
N ASP A 53 -16.78 12.71 -8.69
CA ASP A 53 -16.74 13.24 -10.06
C ASP A 53 -16.35 12.19 -11.12
N GLY A 54 -15.88 11.01 -10.72
CA GLY A 54 -15.45 9.94 -11.61
C GLY A 54 -14.13 10.22 -12.34
N ASN A 55 -13.43 11.30 -12.01
CA ASN A 55 -12.15 11.64 -12.63
C ASN A 55 -11.01 10.78 -12.09
N LEU A 56 -10.00 10.56 -12.92
CA LEU A 56 -8.77 9.89 -12.50
C LEU A 56 -8.04 10.78 -11.48
N VAL A 57 -7.62 10.19 -10.37
CA VAL A 57 -6.88 10.92 -9.32
C VAL A 57 -5.56 11.44 -9.89
N ASN A 58 -5.35 12.75 -9.76
CA ASN A 58 -4.13 13.44 -10.17
C ASN A 58 -3.18 13.57 -8.98
N LEU A 59 -2.01 12.94 -9.03
CA LEU A 59 -1.04 12.94 -7.92
C LEU A 59 -0.19 14.22 -7.89
N LYS A 60 -0.85 15.38 -7.90
CA LYS A 60 -0.23 16.70 -7.81
C LYS A 60 -1.10 17.61 -6.97
N PHE A 61 -0.47 18.38 -6.09
CA PHE A 61 -1.16 19.47 -5.41
C PHE A 61 -1.49 20.58 -6.41
N SER A 62 -2.69 21.11 -6.30
CA SER A 62 -3.04 22.44 -6.80
C SER A 62 -2.81 23.46 -5.69
N GLN A 63 -2.45 24.69 -6.03
CA GLN A 63 -2.17 25.74 -5.04
C GLN A 63 -3.19 26.85 -5.18
N GLU A 64 -3.89 27.16 -4.09
CA GLU A 64 -4.90 28.22 -4.03
C GLU A 64 -4.87 28.90 -2.66
N ASN A 65 -4.88 30.23 -2.62
CA ASN A 65 -4.95 31.02 -1.37
C ASN A 65 -3.91 30.63 -0.29
N GLY A 66 -2.70 30.24 -0.72
CA GLY A 66 -1.62 29.81 0.19
C GLY A 66 -1.81 28.41 0.79
N CYS A 67 -2.80 27.65 0.31
CA CYS A 67 -3.05 26.26 0.67
C CYS A 67 -2.72 25.35 -0.52
N LEU A 68 -2.30 24.13 -0.23
CA LEU A 68 -2.19 23.06 -1.22
C LEU A 68 -3.45 22.19 -1.14
N HIS A 69 -4.05 21.91 -2.29
CA HIS A 69 -5.27 21.14 -2.42
C HIS A 69 -5.01 19.89 -3.24
N HIS A 70 -5.54 18.76 -2.78
CA HIS A 70 -5.55 17.49 -3.50
C HIS A 70 -6.89 16.79 -3.29
N THR A 71 -7.39 16.16 -4.35
CA THR A 71 -8.62 15.36 -4.31
C THR A 71 -8.23 13.91 -4.60
N GLY A 72 -8.38 13.07 -3.58
CA GLY A 72 -8.11 11.63 -3.63
C GLY A 72 -9.27 10.83 -4.22
N SER A 73 -9.24 9.51 -4.03
CA SER A 73 -10.29 8.61 -4.51
C SER A 73 -11.62 8.77 -3.77
N ASN A 74 -11.60 9.13 -2.49
CA ASN A 74 -12.80 9.54 -1.75
C ASN A 74 -12.58 10.69 -0.75
N ALA A 75 -11.36 11.24 -0.69
CA ALA A 75 -11.00 12.26 0.28
C ALA A 75 -10.65 13.60 -0.37
N ASP A 76 -10.96 14.68 0.34
CA ASP A 76 -10.43 16.02 0.11
C ASP A 76 -9.26 16.26 1.08
N ILE A 77 -8.14 16.73 0.54
CA ILE A 77 -6.91 16.98 1.28
C ILE A 77 -6.55 18.46 1.13
N ILE A 78 -6.36 19.13 2.25
CA ILE A 78 -5.90 20.51 2.31
C ILE A 78 -4.66 20.58 3.19
N VAL A 79 -3.57 21.11 2.67
CA VAL A 79 -2.35 21.39 3.43
C VAL A 79 -2.19 22.89 3.59
N ARG A 80 -2.09 23.34 4.83
CA ARG A 80 -1.80 24.74 5.17
C ARG A 80 -0.70 24.78 6.23
N ASN A 81 0.40 25.44 5.92
CA ASN A 81 1.59 25.46 6.76
C ASN A 81 2.09 24.03 7.05
N ASN A 82 2.05 23.60 8.32
CA ASN A 82 2.43 22.28 8.80
C ASN A 82 1.23 21.40 9.16
N VAL A 83 0.00 21.83 8.82
CA VAL A 83 -1.22 21.09 9.11
C VAL A 83 -1.78 20.49 7.83
N VAL A 84 -2.03 19.19 7.85
CA VAL A 84 -2.75 18.45 6.82
C VAL A 84 -4.14 18.16 7.34
N CYS A 85 -5.17 18.61 6.64
CA CYS A 85 -6.57 18.25 6.88
C CYS A 85 -7.00 17.24 5.82
N LEU A 86 -7.46 16.07 6.24
CA LEU A 86 -8.05 15.05 5.38
C LEU A 86 -9.52 14.86 5.76
N LYS A 87 -10.40 14.83 4.75
CA LYS A 87 -11.83 14.69 4.95
C LYS A 87 -12.43 13.72 3.94
N ASN A 88 -13.30 12.83 4.40
CA ASN A 88 -14.21 12.08 3.55
C ASN A 88 -15.57 11.88 4.25
N SER A 89 -16.40 10.95 3.75
CA SER A 89 -17.69 10.61 4.35
C SER A 89 -17.61 9.96 5.74
N CYS A 90 -16.43 9.45 6.12
CA CYS A 90 -16.21 8.76 7.40
C CYS A 90 -15.66 9.68 8.50
N GLY A 91 -15.31 10.93 8.17
CA GLY A 91 -14.85 11.90 9.15
C GLY A 91 -13.79 12.87 8.64
N ILE A 92 -13.23 13.62 9.57
CA ILE A 92 -12.18 14.62 9.35
C ILE A 92 -11.01 14.33 10.30
N VAL A 93 -9.80 14.30 9.75
CA VAL A 93 -8.54 14.13 10.49
C VAL A 93 -7.64 15.31 10.22
N HIS A 94 -7.11 15.92 11.28
CA HIS A 94 -6.06 16.92 11.20
C HIS A 94 -4.74 16.31 11.67
N ILE A 95 -3.68 16.57 10.93
CA ILE A 95 -2.32 16.12 11.25
C ILE A 95 -1.45 17.37 11.30
N GLU A 96 -1.04 17.75 12.50
CA GLU A 96 -0.01 18.76 12.69
C GLU A 96 1.37 18.10 12.72
N ILE A 97 2.20 18.45 11.74
CA ILE A 97 3.58 18.03 11.68
C ILE A 97 4.39 18.97 12.57
N SER A 98 4.94 18.44 13.66
CA SER A 98 5.74 19.25 14.59
C SER A 98 6.99 19.78 13.89
N LYS A 99 7.23 21.10 14.00
CA LYS A 99 8.46 21.74 13.57
C LYS A 99 9.53 21.58 14.65
N SER A 100 10.78 21.40 14.24
CA SER A 100 11.89 21.45 15.19
C SER A 100 12.06 22.88 15.73
N GLU A 101 12.47 23.05 16.99
CA GLU A 101 12.71 24.38 17.58
C GLU A 101 13.71 25.24 16.77
N LYS A 102 14.59 24.61 15.99
CA LYS A 102 15.59 25.27 15.13
C LYS A 102 15.03 25.76 13.78
N GLU A 103 13.86 25.28 13.35
CA GLU A 103 13.18 25.74 12.14
C GLU A 103 12.37 27.02 12.36
N ILE A 104 12.20 27.46 13.61
CA ILE A 104 11.37 28.62 13.98
C ILE A 104 12.08 29.97 13.71
N GLY A 105 13.39 29.97 13.39
CA GLY A 105 14.20 31.19 13.21
C GLY A 105 14.76 31.44 11.80
N SER A 106 14.54 30.54 10.84
CA SER A 106 15.02 30.70 9.46
C SER A 106 13.85 30.59 8.49
N ASN A 107 13.76 31.45 7.48
CA ASN A 107 12.82 31.39 6.34
C ASN A 107 12.96 30.10 5.48
N ASN A 108 13.58 29.05 6.01
CA ASN A 108 13.72 27.77 5.35
C ASN A 108 12.46 26.95 5.57
N MET A 109 11.77 26.72 4.46
CA MET A 109 10.78 25.67 4.24
C MET A 109 11.08 24.43 5.09
N SER A 110 10.11 23.98 5.88
CA SER A 110 10.20 22.79 6.73
C SER A 110 10.89 21.62 6.01
N MET A 111 11.83 20.93 6.66
CA MET A 111 12.57 19.79 6.08
C MET A 111 11.71 18.56 5.71
N VAL A 112 10.37 18.67 5.78
CA VAL A 112 9.41 17.64 5.41
C VAL A 112 8.86 17.95 4.02
N ASN A 113 9.12 17.05 3.07
CA ASN A 113 8.53 17.09 1.74
C ASN A 113 7.22 16.31 1.74
N LEU A 114 6.15 16.97 1.29
CA LEU A 114 4.82 16.38 1.15
C LEU A 114 4.53 16.13 -0.33
N SER A 115 4.02 14.93 -0.63
CA SER A 115 3.47 14.61 -1.94
C SER A 115 2.10 13.94 -1.80
N PRO A 116 1.17 14.15 -2.74
CA PRO A 116 -0.10 13.43 -2.72
C PRO A 116 0.07 11.91 -2.87
N THR A 117 -0.85 11.15 -2.30
CA THR A 117 -1.09 9.73 -2.60
C THR A 117 -2.47 9.59 -3.25
N LEU A 118 -2.90 8.36 -3.55
CA LEU A 118 -4.24 8.12 -4.11
C LEU A 118 -5.39 8.56 -3.19
N ASN A 119 -5.20 8.67 -1.88
CA ASN A 119 -6.26 9.10 -0.95
C ASN A 119 -5.75 9.82 0.31
N GLY A 120 -4.67 10.58 0.17
CA GLY A 120 -3.99 11.21 1.29
C GLY A 120 -2.68 11.88 0.92
N VAL A 121 -1.72 11.82 1.83
CA VAL A 121 -0.39 12.42 1.67
C VAL A 121 0.71 11.46 2.08
N LYS A 122 1.86 11.57 1.41
CA LYS A 122 3.13 10.99 1.83
C LYS A 122 4.00 12.08 2.41
N LEU A 123 4.58 11.80 3.57
CA LEU A 123 5.57 12.61 4.24
C LEU A 123 6.94 11.98 4.04
N ARG A 124 7.90 12.81 3.63
CA ARG A 124 9.30 12.43 3.50
C ARG A 124 10.16 13.40 4.30
N LYS A 125 10.86 12.93 5.32
CA LYS A 125 11.78 13.74 6.15
C LYS A 125 13.16 13.09 6.20
N VAL A 126 14.21 13.87 6.04
CA VAL A 126 15.57 13.41 6.35
C VAL A 126 15.79 13.57 7.85
N ILE A 127 16.04 12.45 8.53
CA ILE A 127 16.25 12.38 9.98
C ILE A 127 17.75 12.53 10.24
N ASN A 128 18.14 13.70 10.78
CA ASN A 128 19.54 14.02 11.10
C ASN A 128 19.80 13.86 12.61
N LYS A 129 19.57 14.92 13.40
CA LYS A 129 19.83 14.96 14.85
C LYS A 129 18.60 14.63 15.70
N GLU A 130 17.44 15.09 15.27
CA GLU A 130 16.17 14.58 15.80
C GLU A 130 16.05 13.15 15.33
N LYS A 131 15.82 12.19 16.23
CA LYS A 131 15.65 10.78 15.88
C LYS A 131 14.21 10.40 15.52
N PHE A 132 13.31 11.39 15.41
CA PHE A 132 11.90 11.11 15.16
C PHE A 132 11.19 12.21 14.34
N ILE A 133 10.05 11.82 13.75
CA ILE A 133 8.99 12.70 13.27
C ILE A 133 7.89 12.69 14.31
N LYS A 134 7.47 13.85 14.80
CA LYS A 134 6.29 13.97 15.68
C LYS A 134 5.10 14.52 14.91
N LEU A 135 3.99 13.79 15.00
CA LEU A 135 2.69 14.18 14.46
C LEU A 135 1.72 14.34 15.63
N ASN A 136 1.03 15.47 15.71
CA ASN A 136 -0.14 15.62 16.57
C ASN A 136 -1.38 15.39 15.70
N ILE A 137 -2.29 14.54 16.14
CA ILE A 137 -3.40 14.08 15.32
C ILE A 137 -4.70 14.28 16.06
N ASP A 138 -5.61 14.98 15.39
CA ASP A 138 -6.94 15.26 15.90
C ASP A 138 -7.98 14.68 14.96
N ILE A 139 -8.87 13.85 15.49
CA ILE A 139 -10.03 13.33 14.75
C ILE A 139 -11.30 13.99 15.27
N ASN A 140 -12.14 14.49 14.36
CA ASN A 140 -13.35 15.22 14.76
C ASN A 140 -14.39 14.31 15.43
N GLU A 141 -14.49 13.08 14.95
CA GLU A 141 -15.41 12.05 15.47
C GLU A 141 -14.65 11.09 16.38
N THR A 142 -15.25 10.71 17.51
CA THR A 142 -14.66 9.70 18.39
C THR A 142 -14.62 8.36 17.65
N PRO A 143 -13.43 7.77 17.43
CA PRO A 143 -13.33 6.50 16.74
C PRO A 143 -13.92 5.38 17.58
N TYR A 144 -14.43 4.32 16.93
CA TYR A 144 -14.86 3.10 17.63
C TYR A 144 -13.71 2.45 18.40
N GLY A 145 -12.49 2.58 17.88
CA GLY A 145 -11.26 2.18 18.54
C GLY A 145 -10.04 2.51 17.70
N ILE A 146 -8.88 2.11 18.20
CA ILE A 146 -7.61 2.22 17.47
C ILE A 146 -7.01 0.83 17.24
N LYS A 147 -6.34 0.66 16.10
CA LYS A 147 -5.47 -0.48 15.82
C LYS A 147 -4.11 0.04 15.44
N PHE A 148 -3.06 -0.48 16.07
CA PHE A 148 -1.70 -0.05 15.77
C PHE A 148 -0.69 -1.15 16.10
N ASN A 149 0.48 -1.02 15.50
CA ASN A 149 1.72 -1.70 15.86
C ASN A 149 2.88 -0.77 15.43
N GLU A 150 4.11 -1.27 15.43
CA GLU A 150 5.26 -0.44 15.03
C GLU A 150 5.25 -0.02 13.54
N LYS A 151 4.40 -0.61 12.69
CA LYS A 151 4.36 -0.40 11.24
C LYS A 151 3.21 0.53 10.83
N TYR A 152 2.11 0.54 11.57
CA TYR A 152 0.96 1.39 11.27
C TYR A 152 0.18 1.83 12.51
N PHE A 153 -0.62 2.88 12.36
CA PHE A 153 -1.65 3.33 13.29
C PHE A 153 -2.95 3.58 12.51
N SER A 154 -4.10 3.22 13.06
CA SER A 154 -5.38 3.39 12.38
C SER A 154 -6.52 3.71 13.34
N PHE A 155 -7.31 4.72 12.98
CA PHE A 155 -8.61 4.99 13.59
C PHE A 155 -9.66 4.07 12.96
N MET A 156 -10.50 3.45 13.79
CA MET A 156 -11.48 2.47 13.35
C MET A 156 -12.89 3.04 13.42
N SER A 157 -13.69 2.80 12.37
CA SER A 157 -15.15 3.03 12.41
C SER A 157 -15.90 1.85 13.02
N HIS A 158 -15.35 0.65 12.83
CA HIS A 158 -15.85 -0.64 13.30
C HIS A 158 -14.65 -1.58 13.51
N ASP A 159 -14.86 -2.78 14.04
CA ASP A 159 -13.81 -3.76 14.37
C ASP A 159 -12.73 -3.95 13.27
N ILE A 160 -13.10 -3.87 11.99
CA ILE A 160 -12.21 -4.21 10.86
C ILE A 160 -12.19 -3.15 9.74
N THR A 161 -12.80 -1.98 9.96
CA THR A 161 -12.89 -0.94 8.92
C THR A 161 -12.25 0.35 9.41
N PRO A 162 -11.03 0.69 8.93
CA PRO A 162 -10.40 1.95 9.26
C PRO A 162 -11.17 3.15 8.69
N ILE A 163 -11.00 4.30 9.34
CA ILE A 163 -11.36 5.64 8.85
C ILE A 163 -10.13 6.25 8.18
N PHE A 164 -8.99 6.14 8.86
CA PHE A 164 -7.73 6.76 8.50
C PHE A 164 -6.58 5.88 9.01
N THR A 165 -5.51 5.83 8.22
CA THR A 165 -4.32 5.04 8.52
C THR A 165 -3.06 5.85 8.30
N ILE A 166 -2.12 5.71 9.23
CA ILE A 166 -0.73 6.11 9.09
C ILE A 166 0.08 4.84 8.94
N SER A 167 0.86 4.75 7.88
CA SER A 167 1.77 3.64 7.67
C SER A 167 3.19 4.11 7.47
N VAL A 168 4.10 3.48 8.20
CA VAL A 168 5.53 3.59 7.95
C VAL A 168 5.86 2.82 6.69
N ILE A 169 6.56 3.45 5.76
CA ILE A 169 7.09 2.80 4.57
C ILE A 169 8.54 2.36 4.84
N GLY A 170 9.34 3.24 5.46
CA GLY A 170 10.75 3.04 5.76
C GLY A 170 11.66 4.01 5.01
N ASP A 171 12.92 3.62 4.77
CA ASP A 171 13.84 4.37 3.91
C ASP A 171 14.07 3.64 2.59
N ARG A 172 13.49 4.18 1.52
CA ARG A 172 13.56 3.63 0.16
C ARG A 172 14.91 3.89 -0.54
N TYR A 173 15.66 4.89 -0.08
CA TYR A 173 16.82 5.44 -0.81
C TYR A 173 18.15 4.89 -0.32
N ILE A 174 18.16 4.19 0.80
CA ILE A 174 19.38 3.63 1.39
C ILE A 174 19.45 2.14 1.13
N GLU A 175 20.49 1.74 0.37
CA GLU A 175 20.80 0.33 0.12
C GLU A 175 21.14 -0.43 1.41
N SER A 176 21.54 0.25 2.47
CA SER A 176 21.73 -0.32 3.82
C SER A 176 20.52 -0.10 4.75
N PHE A 177 19.29 -0.03 4.22
CA PHE A 177 18.11 -0.05 5.08
C PHE A 177 18.18 -1.28 6.00
N THR A 178 17.77 -1.10 7.25
CA THR A 178 17.75 -2.16 8.24
C THR A 178 16.29 -2.39 8.60
N PRO A 179 15.75 -3.60 8.41
CA PRO A 179 14.38 -3.93 8.81
C PRO A 179 14.10 -3.48 10.24
N GLY A 180 13.06 -2.66 10.39
CA GLY A 180 12.59 -2.15 11.68
C GLY A 180 13.45 -1.05 12.30
N SER A 181 14.37 -0.47 11.53
CA SER A 181 15.06 0.78 11.90
C SER A 181 14.09 1.93 12.09
N VAL A 182 12.92 1.90 11.46
CA VAL A 182 11.86 2.88 11.63
C VAL A 182 10.67 2.23 12.34
N VAL A 183 10.21 2.84 13.43
CA VAL A 183 9.06 2.36 14.20
C VAL A 183 8.10 3.48 14.53
N LEU A 184 6.82 3.14 14.59
CA LEU A 184 5.75 4.01 15.04
C LEU A 184 5.44 3.72 16.51
N ASN A 185 5.51 4.76 17.33
CA ASN A 185 5.01 4.80 18.69
C ASN A 185 3.85 5.80 18.79
N THR A 186 2.91 5.56 19.71
CA THR A 186 1.74 6.41 19.91
C THR A 186 1.51 6.70 21.38
N LYS A 187 0.96 7.88 21.67
CA LYS A 187 0.50 8.30 22.99
C LYS A 187 -0.84 9.00 22.85
N ALA A 188 -1.87 8.42 23.48
CA ALA A 188 -3.18 9.06 23.58
C ALA A 188 -3.10 10.23 24.57
N ILE A 189 -3.61 11.40 24.17
CA ILE A 189 -3.80 12.55 25.05
C ILE A 189 -5.22 12.53 25.62
N ASP A 190 -6.19 12.28 24.75
CA ASP A 190 -7.58 11.97 25.08
C ASP A 190 -8.21 11.08 23.98
N ASP A 191 -9.53 10.95 23.97
CA ASP A 191 -10.28 10.10 23.04
C ASP A 191 -10.23 10.55 21.56
N ARG A 192 -9.70 11.73 21.27
CA ARG A 192 -9.65 12.33 19.92
C ARG A 192 -8.29 12.93 19.55
N HIS A 193 -7.41 13.15 20.51
CA HIS A 193 -6.10 13.76 20.30
C HIS A 193 -4.98 12.73 20.59
N TYR A 194 -4.08 12.54 19.64
CA TYR A 194 -3.02 11.54 19.70
C TYR A 194 -1.68 12.16 19.28
N GLU A 195 -0.62 11.82 20.00
CA GLU A 195 0.75 12.06 19.56
C GLU A 195 1.30 10.79 18.92
N ILE A 196 1.85 10.91 17.71
CA ILE A 196 2.54 9.83 17.00
C ILE A 196 3.99 10.20 16.80
N TYR A 197 4.87 9.28 17.17
CA TYR A 197 6.31 9.38 17.04
C TYR A 197 6.79 8.32 16.07
N ILE A 198 7.34 8.75 14.93
CA ILE A 198 8.02 7.86 14.00
C ILE A 198 9.51 7.96 14.27
N GLU A 199 10.05 7.00 15.00
CA GLU A 199 11.43 6.95 15.44
C GLU A 199 12.30 6.20 14.43
N CYS A 200 13.52 6.69 14.20
CA CYS A 200 14.53 6.02 13.40
C CYS A 200 15.78 5.76 14.24
N SER A 201 16.17 4.49 14.36
CA SER A 201 17.35 4.07 15.14
C SER A 201 18.68 4.42 14.47
N ASP A 202 18.68 4.55 13.15
CA ASP A 202 19.90 4.66 12.36
C ASP A 202 20.25 6.13 12.07
N GLU A 203 21.53 6.46 12.14
CA GLU A 203 22.02 7.81 11.85
C GLU A 203 21.89 8.12 10.34
N LEU A 204 21.25 9.25 10.01
CA LEU A 204 21.06 9.78 8.65
C LEU A 204 20.26 8.87 7.71
N LYS A 205 18.94 8.81 7.93
CA LYS A 205 17.99 8.12 7.03
C LYS A 205 16.87 9.04 6.58
N THR A 206 16.40 8.83 5.36
CA THR A 206 15.17 9.45 4.87
C THR A 206 14.00 8.57 5.25
N VAL A 207 13.11 9.08 6.10
CA VAL A 207 11.91 8.34 6.50
C VAL A 207 10.73 8.76 5.64
N GLU A 208 10.06 7.77 5.06
CA GLU A 208 8.80 7.90 4.36
C GLU A 208 7.65 7.30 5.17
N VAL A 209 6.56 8.06 5.26
CA VAL A 209 5.30 7.69 5.93
C VAL A 209 4.16 8.13 5.02
N GLU A 210 3.12 7.32 4.91
CA GLU A 210 1.87 7.74 4.27
C GLU A 210 0.74 7.86 5.28
N CYS A 211 -0.12 8.85 5.06
CA CYS A 211 -1.29 9.18 5.86
C CYS A 211 -2.49 9.27 4.93
N ASN A 212 -3.37 8.28 5.00
CA ASN A 212 -4.45 8.10 4.02
C ASN A 212 -5.80 7.92 4.68
N MET A 213 -6.83 8.50 4.08
CA MET A 213 -8.20 8.10 4.37
C MET A 213 -8.44 6.72 3.77
N TYR A 214 -9.15 5.86 4.51
CA TYR A 214 -9.26 4.45 4.13
C TYR A 214 -10.23 4.24 2.96
N GLU A 215 -9.80 3.37 2.05
CA GLU A 215 -10.58 2.72 1.00
C GLU A 215 -10.31 1.22 1.07
N GLN A 216 -11.29 0.41 0.66
CA GLN A 216 -11.14 -1.04 0.67
C GLN A 216 -10.05 -1.48 -0.33
N LYS A 217 -9.14 -2.35 0.10
CA LYS A 217 -8.09 -2.89 -0.79
C LYS A 217 -8.55 -4.06 -1.65
N LEU A 218 -8.00 -4.15 -2.87
CA LEU A 218 -8.13 -5.32 -3.77
C LEU A 218 -7.43 -6.54 -3.19
N MET A 219 -6.21 -6.35 -2.68
CA MET A 219 -5.38 -7.43 -2.18
C MET A 219 -5.57 -7.50 -0.67
N LEU A 220 -6.39 -8.46 -0.22
CA LEU A 220 -6.62 -8.73 1.19
C LEU A 220 -5.38 -9.39 1.76
N ASP A 221 -4.39 -8.58 2.12
CA ASP A 221 -3.10 -9.04 2.57
C ASP A 221 -2.78 -8.65 4.01
N THR A 222 -1.85 -9.41 4.59
CA THR A 222 -1.27 -9.15 5.92
C THR A 222 0.09 -9.81 5.97
N THR A 223 1.05 -9.18 6.63
CA THR A 223 2.33 -9.85 6.93
C THR A 223 2.28 -10.52 8.28
N VAL A 224 3.04 -11.61 8.40
CA VAL A 224 3.32 -12.30 9.67
C VAL A 224 4.82 -12.52 9.80
N GLU A 225 5.35 -12.48 11.02
CA GLU A 225 6.79 -12.55 11.24
C GLU A 225 7.15 -13.38 12.47
N ASN A 226 8.25 -14.12 12.40
CA ASN A 226 8.57 -15.12 13.40
C ASN A 226 9.05 -14.55 14.74
N ARG A 227 9.60 -13.33 14.75
CA ARG A 227 10.00 -12.65 15.99
C ARG A 227 8.85 -11.93 16.69
N ARG A 228 7.69 -11.81 16.04
CA ARG A 228 6.44 -11.29 16.63
C ARG A 228 5.30 -12.21 16.26
N PRO A 229 5.29 -13.42 16.84
CA PRO A 229 4.53 -14.50 16.27
C PRO A 229 3.01 -14.35 16.43
N ASP A 230 2.57 -13.39 17.23
CA ASP A 230 1.16 -13.05 17.49
C ASP A 230 0.72 -11.74 16.82
N GLU A 231 1.62 -11.03 16.13
CA GLU A 231 1.32 -9.79 15.42
C GLU A 231 1.12 -10.02 13.92
N ASN A 232 0.35 -9.13 13.31
CA ASN A 232 0.25 -9.04 11.86
C ASN A 232 0.23 -7.59 11.37
N ASN A 233 0.43 -7.40 10.07
CA ASN A 233 0.48 -6.09 9.44
C ASN A 233 -0.72 -5.88 8.50
N LEU A 234 -1.92 -5.81 9.08
CA LEU A 234 -3.16 -5.78 8.31
C LEU A 234 -3.34 -4.51 7.44
N TYR A 235 -2.92 -3.34 7.95
CA TYR A 235 -3.15 -2.04 7.30
C TYR A 235 -1.86 -1.28 6.96
N GLY A 236 -0.69 -1.90 7.16
CA GLY A 236 0.57 -1.27 6.79
C GLY A 236 0.79 -1.32 5.28
N ALA A 237 1.25 -0.23 4.70
CA ALA A 237 1.53 0.00 3.29
C ALA A 237 2.76 -0.74 2.74
N SER A 238 3.65 -1.22 3.62
CA SER A 238 4.85 -1.94 3.20
C SER A 238 5.05 -3.25 3.94
N ALA A 239 5.73 -4.18 3.27
CA ALA A 239 6.11 -5.48 3.78
C ALA A 239 7.61 -5.71 3.52
N ILE A 240 8.25 -6.41 4.44
CA ILE A 240 9.65 -6.83 4.36
C ILE A 240 9.63 -8.33 4.13
N ILE A 241 9.91 -8.79 2.90
CA ILE A 241 9.91 -10.22 2.60
C ILE A 241 11.34 -10.74 2.62
N GLY A 242 11.58 -11.74 3.46
CA GLY A 242 12.91 -12.26 3.77
C GLY A 242 13.23 -12.15 5.25
N SER A 243 14.52 -12.17 5.58
CA SER A 243 14.99 -12.21 6.97
C SER A 243 15.76 -10.95 7.35
N GLY A 244 15.48 -10.42 8.54
CA GLY A 244 16.18 -9.29 9.14
C GLY A 244 16.41 -9.45 10.64
N GLU A 245 17.33 -8.67 11.20
CA GLU A 245 17.67 -8.77 12.63
C GLU A 245 16.51 -8.40 13.56
N LYS A 246 15.61 -7.49 13.19
CA LYS A 246 14.53 -7.07 14.09
C LYS A 246 13.27 -7.93 13.97
N TYR A 247 12.85 -8.22 12.75
CA TYR A 247 11.61 -8.94 12.47
C TYR A 247 11.80 -10.44 12.23
N GLY A 248 13.05 -10.88 12.10
CA GLY A 248 13.37 -12.23 11.65
C GLY A 248 12.81 -12.46 10.26
N GLU A 249 12.25 -13.64 10.03
CA GLU A 249 11.61 -13.97 8.75
C GLU A 249 10.18 -13.46 8.73
N GLN A 250 9.81 -12.79 7.64
CA GLN A 250 8.45 -12.29 7.43
C GLN A 250 7.89 -12.78 6.08
N TRP A 251 6.61 -13.18 6.13
CA TRP A 251 5.81 -13.66 5.00
C TRP A 251 4.65 -12.69 4.73
N LEU A 252 4.23 -12.57 3.47
CA LEU A 252 3.02 -11.83 3.10
C LEU A 252 1.95 -12.81 2.62
N PHE A 253 0.87 -12.93 3.37
CA PHE A 253 -0.33 -13.66 2.93
C PHE A 253 -1.21 -12.70 2.14
N SER A 254 -1.73 -13.15 1.00
CA SER A 254 -2.55 -12.31 0.12
C SER A 254 -3.68 -13.11 -0.52
N LYS A 255 -4.85 -12.47 -0.68
CA LYS A 255 -5.98 -12.98 -1.44
C LYS A 255 -6.61 -11.86 -2.27
N ILE A 256 -7.12 -12.17 -3.46
CA ILE A 256 -7.89 -11.23 -4.27
C ILE A 256 -9.28 -11.02 -3.66
N ASN A 257 -9.68 -9.77 -3.49
CA ASN A 257 -11.05 -9.39 -3.21
C ASN A 257 -11.87 -9.42 -4.51
N TYR A 258 -12.45 -10.59 -4.82
CA TYR A 258 -13.29 -10.77 -6.01
C TYR A 258 -14.51 -9.84 -6.06
N GLY A 259 -14.90 -9.24 -4.93
CA GLY A 259 -15.94 -8.20 -4.88
C GLY A 259 -15.58 -6.96 -5.71
N ILE A 260 -14.29 -6.63 -5.82
CA ILE A 260 -13.81 -5.47 -6.58
C ILE A 260 -13.75 -5.77 -8.08
N ILE A 261 -13.54 -7.02 -8.51
CA ILE A 261 -13.40 -7.39 -9.93
C ILE A 261 -14.62 -8.12 -10.52
N ARG A 262 -15.82 -7.90 -9.94
CA ARG A 262 -17.06 -8.58 -10.35
C ARG A 262 -17.37 -8.50 -11.84
N ASN A 263 -17.04 -7.38 -12.48
CA ASN A 263 -17.26 -7.16 -13.91
C ASN A 263 -16.40 -8.07 -14.82
N ILE A 264 -15.32 -8.67 -14.30
CA ILE A 264 -14.40 -9.53 -15.05
C ILE A 264 -14.62 -11.02 -14.71
N LEU A 265 -15.31 -11.35 -13.61
CA LEU A 265 -15.44 -12.73 -13.12
C LEU A 265 -16.04 -13.72 -14.13
N LEU A 266 -16.91 -13.24 -15.02
CA LEU A 266 -17.59 -14.06 -16.03
C LEU A 266 -16.86 -14.11 -17.38
N LYS A 267 -15.70 -13.46 -17.49
CA LYS A 267 -14.89 -13.46 -18.70
C LYS A 267 -14.03 -14.73 -18.77
N ARG A 268 -13.69 -15.14 -19.99
CA ARG A 268 -12.69 -16.18 -20.25
C ARG A 268 -11.30 -15.59 -20.11
N ILE A 269 -10.58 -15.99 -19.07
CA ILE A 269 -9.30 -15.44 -18.64
C ILE A 269 -8.15 -16.14 -19.34
N LYS A 270 -7.29 -15.33 -19.96
CA LYS A 270 -6.05 -15.77 -20.59
C LYS A 270 -4.88 -15.78 -19.61
N SER A 271 -4.76 -14.74 -18.78
CA SER A 271 -3.68 -14.65 -17.80
C SER A 271 -4.00 -13.68 -16.66
N VAL A 272 -3.41 -13.93 -15.49
CA VAL A 272 -3.50 -13.09 -14.30
C VAL A 272 -2.09 -12.90 -13.72
N ARG A 273 -1.59 -11.66 -13.75
CA ARG A 273 -0.26 -11.30 -13.25
C ARG A 273 -0.37 -10.23 -12.16
N LEU A 274 0.31 -10.44 -11.04
CA LEU A 274 0.38 -9.47 -9.96
C LEU A 274 1.72 -8.72 -10.04
N PHE A 275 1.64 -7.40 -10.18
CA PHE A 275 2.75 -6.48 -10.13
C PHE A 275 2.81 -5.86 -8.73
N ILE A 276 3.88 -6.15 -8.00
CA ILE A 276 4.11 -5.64 -6.65
C ILE A 276 5.29 -4.68 -6.69
N PRO A 277 5.06 -3.37 -6.42
CA PRO A 277 6.13 -2.40 -6.40
C PRO A 277 7.24 -2.76 -5.42
N ARG A 278 8.48 -2.59 -5.88
CA ARG A 278 9.69 -2.67 -5.07
C ARG A 278 9.99 -1.31 -4.47
N LEU A 279 10.07 -1.27 -3.16
CA LEU A 279 10.30 -0.05 -2.39
C LEU A 279 11.77 0.15 -2.03
N ASN A 280 12.63 -0.82 -2.31
CA ASN A 280 14.07 -0.69 -2.18
C ASN A 280 14.82 -1.41 -3.30
N LYS A 281 16.10 -1.10 -3.42
CA LYS A 281 16.98 -1.72 -4.42
C LYS A 281 17.45 -3.13 -4.08
N LYS A 282 17.38 -3.56 -2.80
CA LYS A 282 17.71 -4.95 -2.45
C LYS A 282 16.76 -5.90 -3.16
N VAL A 283 17.30 -7.05 -3.55
CA VAL A 283 16.54 -8.13 -4.18
C VAL A 283 16.76 -9.39 -3.38
N THR A 284 15.65 -9.96 -2.92
CA THR A 284 15.56 -11.34 -2.48
C THR A 284 14.72 -12.08 -3.51
N GLU A 285 15.09 -13.32 -3.82
CA GLU A 285 14.23 -14.19 -4.62
C GLU A 285 12.97 -14.50 -3.82
N ILE A 286 11.84 -13.93 -4.24
CA ILE A 286 10.52 -14.18 -3.67
C ILE A 286 9.79 -15.18 -4.56
N THR A 287 9.01 -16.06 -3.96
CA THR A 287 8.08 -16.95 -4.66
C THR A 287 6.72 -16.92 -3.97
N ALA A 288 5.66 -17.00 -4.77
CA ALA A 288 4.31 -17.20 -4.26
C ALA A 288 3.98 -18.69 -4.19
N TYR A 289 3.48 -19.11 -3.03
CA TYR A 289 3.01 -20.47 -2.78
C TYR A 289 1.50 -20.42 -2.61
N ASN A 290 0.76 -21.23 -3.35
CA ASN A 290 -0.70 -21.32 -3.19
C ASN A 290 -1.05 -21.74 -1.74
N LEU A 291 -2.24 -21.45 -1.25
CA LEU A 291 -2.66 -21.94 0.07
C LEU A 291 -3.57 -23.16 -0.07
N MET A 292 -3.37 -24.14 0.80
CA MET A 292 -4.21 -25.34 0.87
C MET A 292 -5.45 -25.13 1.76
N ARG A 293 -5.50 -24.03 2.52
CA ARG A 293 -6.61 -23.67 3.41
C ARG A 293 -6.90 -22.18 3.29
N ARG A 294 -8.16 -21.82 3.56
CA ARG A 294 -8.56 -20.41 3.66
C ARG A 294 -7.78 -19.74 4.78
N PHE A 295 -7.30 -18.53 4.53
CA PHE A 295 -6.77 -17.65 5.58
C PHE A 295 -7.64 -16.41 5.72
N CYS A 296 -7.47 -15.72 6.84
CA CYS A 296 -8.12 -14.44 7.11
C CYS A 296 -7.05 -13.43 7.51
N SER A 297 -6.91 -12.34 6.77
CA SER A 297 -5.88 -11.32 7.02
C SER A 297 -5.91 -10.77 8.46
N ILE A 298 -7.08 -10.78 9.11
CA ILE A 298 -7.25 -10.33 10.50
C ILE A 298 -6.71 -11.36 11.49
N GLY A 299 -6.99 -12.64 11.26
CA GLY A 299 -6.72 -13.72 12.22
C GLY A 299 -5.39 -14.44 12.00
N THR A 300 -4.73 -14.25 10.85
CA THR A 300 -3.48 -14.92 10.53
C THR A 300 -2.30 -14.29 11.27
N THR A 301 -1.52 -15.12 11.95
CA THR A 301 -0.30 -14.81 12.69
C THR A 301 0.77 -15.87 12.38
N TRP A 302 2.01 -15.69 12.86
CA TRP A 302 3.04 -16.71 12.65
C TRP A 302 2.66 -18.05 13.29
N ASN A 303 2.07 -18.01 14.49
CA ASN A 303 1.72 -19.21 15.27
C ASN A 303 0.60 -20.06 14.64
N ASN A 304 -0.27 -19.46 13.83
CA ASN A 304 -1.46 -20.15 13.30
C ASN A 304 -1.52 -20.20 11.77
N ASN A 305 -0.47 -19.77 11.07
CA ASN A 305 -0.45 -19.83 9.62
C ASN A 305 -0.31 -21.28 9.13
N ASP A 306 -0.95 -21.59 7.99
CA ASP A 306 -0.90 -22.91 7.37
C ASP A 306 -0.42 -22.80 5.91
N SER A 307 0.90 -22.81 5.73
CA SER A 307 1.57 -22.57 4.45
C SER A 307 2.26 -23.84 3.94
N ARG A 308 1.45 -24.87 3.62
CA ARG A 308 1.92 -26.23 3.27
C ARG A 308 1.97 -26.55 1.77
N SER A 309 1.64 -25.62 0.88
CA SER A 309 1.62 -25.92 -0.55
C SER A 309 3.02 -25.97 -1.16
N THR A 310 3.21 -26.91 -2.09
CA THR A 310 4.37 -26.97 -2.99
C THR A 310 4.09 -26.33 -4.35
N ASN A 311 2.84 -25.98 -4.66
CA ASN A 311 2.48 -25.34 -5.92
C ASN A 311 2.92 -23.86 -5.89
N THR A 312 3.84 -23.51 -6.79
CA THR A 312 4.50 -22.21 -6.85
C THR A 312 4.16 -21.46 -8.12
N ALA A 313 4.08 -20.13 -8.00
CA ALA A 313 3.94 -19.24 -9.14
C ALA A 313 5.32 -18.93 -9.74
N LYS A 314 5.34 -18.70 -11.05
CA LYS A 314 6.51 -18.12 -11.70
C LYS A 314 6.64 -16.67 -11.25
N THR A 315 7.82 -16.31 -10.74
CA THR A 315 8.14 -14.95 -10.31
C THR A 315 9.29 -14.41 -11.14
N VAL A 316 9.15 -13.18 -11.64
CA VAL A 316 10.18 -12.40 -12.32
C VAL A 316 10.29 -11.07 -11.59
N PHE A 317 11.48 -10.48 -11.56
CA PHE A 317 11.64 -9.12 -11.02
C PHE A 317 12.23 -8.20 -12.08
N THR A 318 11.86 -6.93 -11.98
CA THR A 318 12.46 -5.81 -12.69
C THR A 318 13.02 -4.84 -11.66
N ASP A 319 13.58 -3.71 -12.08
CA ASP A 319 14.02 -2.66 -11.16
C ASP A 319 12.86 -2.09 -10.31
N SER A 320 11.63 -2.14 -10.82
CA SER A 320 10.45 -1.52 -10.18
C SER A 320 9.46 -2.51 -9.57
N TYR A 321 9.40 -3.77 -10.04
CA TYR A 321 8.38 -4.71 -9.58
C TYR A 321 8.90 -6.12 -9.35
N TYR A 322 8.23 -6.81 -8.43
CA TYR A 322 8.03 -8.25 -8.55
C TYR A 322 6.80 -8.51 -9.41
N ILE A 323 6.92 -9.39 -10.40
CA ILE A 323 5.85 -9.80 -11.31
C ILE A 323 5.61 -11.29 -11.06
N ILE A 324 4.42 -11.60 -10.54
CA ILE A 324 4.05 -12.95 -10.12
C ILE A 324 2.91 -13.43 -11.01
N ASP A 325 3.13 -14.50 -11.75
CA ASP A 325 2.09 -15.13 -12.57
C ASP A 325 1.24 -16.06 -11.70
N ILE A 326 0.06 -15.59 -11.31
CA ILE A 326 -0.89 -16.31 -10.48
C ILE A 326 -2.03 -16.92 -11.31
N THR A 327 -1.86 -17.03 -12.63
CA THR A 327 -2.87 -17.62 -13.53
C THR A 327 -3.23 -19.03 -13.05
N GLY A 328 -2.22 -19.88 -12.80
CA GLY A 328 -2.42 -21.25 -12.32
C GLY A 328 -3.03 -21.37 -10.92
N PHE A 329 -3.13 -20.27 -10.16
CA PHE A 329 -3.79 -20.25 -8.85
C PHE A 329 -5.25 -19.78 -8.94
N THR A 330 -5.59 -19.06 -10.01
CA THR A 330 -6.83 -18.26 -10.10
C THR A 330 -7.69 -18.63 -11.28
N VAL A 331 -7.19 -19.40 -12.25
CA VAL A 331 -7.89 -19.74 -13.49
C VAL A 331 -7.91 -21.25 -13.67
N ASP A 332 -9.09 -21.79 -13.97
CA ASP A 332 -9.24 -23.18 -14.39
C ASP A 332 -8.70 -23.36 -15.81
N SER A 333 -7.76 -24.31 -15.99
CA SER A 333 -7.06 -24.46 -17.26
C SER A 333 -7.93 -24.98 -18.41
N GLU A 334 -9.06 -25.66 -18.11
CA GLU A 334 -9.94 -26.23 -19.12
C GLU A 334 -11.00 -25.22 -19.57
N THR A 335 -11.65 -24.58 -18.61
CA THR A 335 -12.76 -23.65 -18.85
C THR A 335 -12.29 -22.21 -19.07
N GLN A 336 -11.05 -21.89 -18.66
CA GLN A 336 -10.49 -20.53 -18.63
C GLN A 336 -11.28 -19.56 -17.75
N ASN A 337 -12.07 -20.06 -16.80
CA ASN A 337 -12.84 -19.21 -15.88
C ASN A 337 -12.06 -18.99 -14.59
N PHE A 338 -12.40 -17.92 -13.87
CA PHE A 338 -11.88 -17.72 -12.52
C PHE A 338 -12.33 -18.87 -11.59
N ILE A 339 -11.40 -19.35 -10.78
CA ILE A 339 -11.67 -20.21 -9.62
C ILE A 339 -11.46 -19.38 -8.35
N GLU A 340 -12.29 -19.61 -7.33
CA GLU A 340 -12.12 -18.91 -6.05
C GLU A 340 -10.85 -19.42 -5.36
N MET A 341 -9.78 -18.63 -5.41
CA MET A 341 -8.53 -18.96 -4.74
C MET A 341 -8.65 -18.81 -3.22
N LEU A 342 -8.00 -19.71 -2.47
CA LEU A 342 -7.94 -19.64 -1.00
C LEU A 342 -6.99 -18.54 -0.50
N GLY A 343 -6.09 -18.08 -1.37
CA GLY A 343 -5.00 -17.15 -1.08
C GLY A 343 -3.66 -17.73 -1.53
N PHE A 344 -2.61 -16.91 -1.50
CA PHE A 344 -1.23 -17.34 -1.65
C PHE A 344 -0.38 -16.68 -0.56
N VAL A 345 0.82 -17.20 -0.34
CA VAL A 345 1.82 -16.60 0.55
C VAL A 345 3.09 -16.32 -0.22
N LEU A 346 3.62 -15.10 -0.08
CA LEU A 346 4.93 -14.71 -0.58
C LEU A 346 5.97 -14.98 0.48
N LYS A 347 7.01 -15.73 0.09
CA LYS A 347 8.13 -16.10 0.95
C LYS A 347 9.45 -15.99 0.20
N PRO A 348 10.58 -15.79 0.91
CA PRO A 348 11.89 -16.00 0.31
C PRO A 348 12.02 -17.44 -0.20
N LYS A 349 12.66 -17.63 -1.34
CA LYS A 349 12.92 -18.96 -1.92
C LYS A 349 14.09 -19.68 -1.26
N CYS A 350 15.03 -18.92 -0.70
CA CYS A 350 16.19 -19.43 0.02
C CYS A 350 16.31 -18.69 1.36
N ASP A 351 16.67 -19.43 2.40
CA ASP A 351 17.00 -18.86 3.71
C ASP A 351 18.30 -18.06 3.58
N GLY A 352 18.25 -16.78 3.94
CA GLY A 352 19.42 -15.91 3.94
C GLY A 352 19.13 -14.58 4.60
N ASN A 353 20.18 -13.90 5.08
CA ASN A 353 20.09 -12.55 5.65
C ASN A 353 19.89 -11.49 4.54
N SER A 354 18.85 -11.67 3.73
CA SER A 354 18.43 -10.76 2.69
C SER A 354 16.94 -10.49 2.83
N TYR A 355 16.51 -9.31 2.42
CA TYR A 355 15.11 -8.95 2.39
C TYR A 355 14.81 -8.02 1.21
N SER A 356 13.54 -7.96 0.84
CA SER A 356 13.00 -6.98 -0.09
C SER A 356 11.90 -6.19 0.58
N LEU A 357 11.91 -4.87 0.41
CA LEU A 357 10.83 -4.00 0.84
C LEU A 357 9.86 -3.86 -0.33
N ILE A 358 8.60 -4.25 -0.13
CA ILE A 358 7.57 -4.25 -1.17
C ILE A 358 6.31 -3.52 -0.69
N SER A 359 5.48 -3.05 -1.61
CA SER A 359 4.15 -2.53 -1.28
C SER A 359 3.18 -3.64 -0.88
N THR A 360 2.27 -3.34 0.04
CA THR A 360 1.07 -4.15 0.33
C THR A 360 -0.15 -3.62 -0.41
N GLY A 361 -1.30 -4.27 -0.22
CA GLY A 361 -2.58 -3.84 -0.76
C GLY A 361 -3.05 -2.47 -0.24
N ASP A 362 -2.55 -2.03 0.92
CA ASP A 362 -2.85 -0.73 1.55
C ASP A 362 -1.85 0.38 1.18
N CYS A 363 -0.95 0.19 0.21
CA CYS A 363 -0.06 1.26 -0.24
C CYS A 363 -0.75 2.21 -1.23
N TYR A 364 -0.95 3.48 -0.84
CA TYR A 364 -1.59 4.47 -1.71
C TYR A 364 -0.59 5.25 -2.58
N ASP A 365 0.69 5.28 -2.21
CA ASP A 365 1.75 5.94 -2.98
C ASP A 365 2.24 5.08 -4.18
N GLN A 366 2.35 3.77 -3.97
CA GLN A 366 2.77 2.78 -4.96
C GLN A 366 1.94 1.50 -4.79
N PRO A 367 0.68 1.50 -5.24
CA PRO A 367 -0.22 0.36 -5.08
C PRO A 367 0.24 -0.87 -5.88
N GLN A 368 -0.15 -2.05 -5.41
CA GLN A 368 -0.03 -3.27 -6.22
C GLN A 368 -1.00 -3.21 -7.41
N ILE A 369 -0.68 -3.88 -8.52
CA ILE A 369 -1.52 -3.89 -9.73
C ILE A 369 -1.74 -5.33 -10.17
N LEU A 370 -3.00 -5.74 -10.22
CA LEU A 370 -3.43 -7.00 -10.79
C LEU A 370 -3.76 -6.78 -12.27
N GLU A 371 -2.95 -7.35 -13.14
CA GLU A 371 -3.19 -7.35 -14.58
C GLU A 371 -3.95 -8.61 -14.98
N ILE A 372 -5.14 -8.44 -15.54
CA ILE A 372 -6.01 -9.53 -15.99
C ILE A 372 -6.21 -9.39 -17.49
N THR A 373 -5.80 -10.39 -18.25
CA THR A 373 -6.06 -10.44 -19.70
C THR A 373 -7.14 -11.48 -19.98
N TYR A 374 -8.14 -11.11 -20.77
CA TYR A 374 -9.27 -11.98 -21.12
C TYR A 374 -9.68 -11.84 -22.58
N TYR A 375 -10.36 -12.86 -23.10
CA TYR A 375 -10.88 -12.88 -24.46
C TYR A 375 -12.17 -12.04 -24.54
N ASN A 376 -12.31 -11.29 -25.65
CA ASN A 376 -13.50 -10.47 -25.91
C ASN A 376 -14.75 -11.29 -26.26
#